data_AF-A0A935ELG6-F1
#
_entry.id   AF-A0A935ELG6-F1
#
_cell.length_a   1.000
_cell.length_b   1.000
_cell.length_c   1.000
_cell.angle_alpha   90.00
_cell.angle_beta   90.00
_cell.angle_gamma   90.00
#
_symmetry.space_group_name_H-M   'P 1'
#
loop_
_entity.id
_entity.type
_entity.pdbx_description
1 polymer ?
#
loop_
_entity_poly.entity_id
_entity_poly.type
_entity_poly.pdbx_seq_one_letter_code
_entity_poly.pdbx_strand_id
1 'polypeptide(L)'
;MADTHNEHDHDHEHMNIPKYIGIFMILVVGTIVTYFAATVDMDWIFPGMNTLVALLIAFTKMAFVMLFFMHVKWSPRLIWLSAVGSFFWLAIMFSYTMQDYLTRGSGTFGN
;
A
#
# COMPACT_ATOMS: atom_id res chain seq x y z
N MET A 1 14.93 -54.81 -27.58
CA MET A 1 15.48 -53.47 -27.29
C MET A 1 14.55 -52.88 -26.25
N ALA A 2 15.01 -52.70 -25.00
CA ALA A 2 14.16 -52.21 -23.92
C ALA A 2 14.12 -50.68 -23.97
N ASP A 3 12.93 -50.11 -24.08
CA ASP A 3 12.72 -48.67 -24.04
C ASP A 3 13.00 -48.18 -22.62
N THR A 4 14.12 -47.49 -22.49
CA THR A 4 14.61 -46.88 -21.26
C THR A 4 13.65 -45.80 -20.80
N HIS A 5 13.23 -45.91 -19.54
CA HIS A 5 12.51 -44.88 -18.79
C HIS A 5 13.18 -43.50 -19.00
N ASN A 6 12.49 -42.60 -19.69
CA ASN A 6 12.79 -41.17 -19.61
C ASN A 6 12.19 -40.68 -18.29
N GLU A 7 13.02 -40.67 -17.25
CA GLU A 7 12.76 -39.86 -16.07
C GLU A 7 12.74 -38.40 -16.53
N HIS A 8 11.53 -37.84 -16.60
CA HIS A 8 11.32 -36.41 -16.66
C HIS A 8 11.78 -35.83 -15.32
N ASP A 9 13.07 -35.51 -15.25
CA ASP A 9 13.67 -34.77 -14.15
C ASP A 9 13.00 -33.39 -14.13
N HIS A 10 12.06 -33.22 -13.19
CA HIS A 10 11.41 -31.95 -12.95
C HIS A 10 12.42 -31.06 -12.22
N ASP A 11 13.26 -30.36 -12.99
CA ASP A 11 14.10 -29.28 -12.50
C ASP A 11 13.20 -28.27 -11.77
N HIS A 12 13.19 -28.38 -10.43
CA HIS A 12 12.51 -27.45 -9.56
C HIS A 12 13.21 -26.09 -9.66
N GLU A 13 12.74 -25.28 -10.60
CA GLU A 13 13.15 -23.90 -10.80
C GLU A 13 12.96 -23.12 -9.48
N HIS A 14 14.02 -23.05 -8.68
CA HIS A 14 14.03 -22.38 -7.38
C HIS A 14 13.93 -20.87 -7.61
N MET A 15 12.69 -20.39 -7.79
CA MET A 15 12.34 -18.99 -7.91
C MET A 15 13.04 -18.17 -6.82
N ASN A 16 13.74 -17.12 -7.26
CA ASN A 16 14.73 -16.38 -6.50
C ASN A 16 14.16 -15.74 -5.20
N ILE A 17 14.15 -16.52 -4.12
CA ILE A 17 13.86 -16.16 -2.72
C ILE A 17 14.57 -14.87 -2.24
N PRO A 18 15.84 -14.56 -2.61
CA PRO A 18 16.54 -13.40 -2.03
C PRO A 18 15.87 -12.04 -2.32
N LYS A 19 15.13 -11.89 -3.43
CA LYS A 19 14.44 -10.62 -3.74
C LYS A 19 13.28 -10.34 -2.77
N TYR A 20 12.54 -11.39 -2.39
CA TYR A 20 11.43 -11.28 -1.44
C TYR A 20 11.90 -10.90 -0.04
N ILE A 21 13.06 -11.42 0.39
CA ILE A 21 13.65 -11.10 1.70
C ILE A 21 14.07 -9.62 1.77
N GLY A 22 14.69 -9.08 0.71
CA GLY A 22 15.09 -7.67 0.68
C GLY A 22 13.90 -6.71 0.81
N ILE A 23 12.79 -7.03 0.14
CA ILE A 23 11.56 -6.23 0.24
C ILE A 23 10.82 -6.45 1.57
N PHE A 24 10.86 -7.65 2.13
CA PHE A 24 10.35 -7.92 3.48
C PHE A 24 11.06 -7.05 4.52
N MET A 25 12.39 -6.92 4.44
CA MET A 25 13.16 -6.04 5.32
C MET A 25 12.74 -4.57 5.19
N ILE A 26 12.47 -4.08 3.98
CA ILE A 26 11.96 -2.72 3.75
C ILE A 26 10.61 -2.50 4.47
N LEU A 27 9.72 -3.50 4.46
CA LEU A 27 8.41 -3.40 5.12
C LEU A 27 8.53 -3.45 6.64
N VAL A 28 9.44 -4.26 7.17
CA VAL A 28 9.73 -4.32 8.60
C VAL A 28 10.25 -2.96 9.06
N VAL A 29 11.20 -2.37 8.34
CA VAL A 29 11.70 -1.02 8.62
C VAL A 29 10.56 0.00 8.56
N GLY A 30 9.72 -0.03 7.53
CA GLY A 30 8.55 0.86 7.43
C GLY A 30 7.61 0.74 8.64
N THR A 31 7.42 -0.47 9.16
CA THR A 31 6.55 -0.73 10.33
C THR A 31 7.19 -0.20 11.62
N ILE A 32 8.50 -0.39 11.79
CA ILE A 32 9.26 0.15 12.91
C ILE A 32 9.20 1.69 12.90
N VAL A 33 9.38 2.31 11.73
CA VAL A 33 9.27 3.76 11.56
C VAL A 33 7.87 4.26 11.92
N THR A 34 6.80 3.55 11.52
CA THR A 34 5.43 3.89 11.93
C THR A 34 5.24 3.80 13.44
N TYR A 35 5.76 2.75 14.08
CA TYR A 35 5.68 2.59 15.53
C TYR A 35 6.37 3.75 16.25
N PHE A 36 7.59 4.11 15.84
CA PHE A 36 8.29 5.25 16.43
C PHE A 36 7.59 6.59 16.15
N ALA A 37 7.07 6.80 14.94
CA ALA A 37 6.30 8.00 14.63
C ALA A 37 5.07 8.12 15.54
N ALA A 38 4.40 7.01 15.86
CA ALA A 38 3.27 7.01 16.78
C ALA A 38 3.66 7.32 18.25
N THR A 39 4.92 7.08 18.64
CA THR A 39 5.42 7.43 19.99
C THR A 39 5.85 8.89 20.14
N VAL A 40 5.98 9.63 19.03
CA VAL A 40 6.38 11.05 19.06
C VAL A 40 5.14 11.90 18.89
N ASP A 41 4.70 12.56 19.96
CA ASP A 41 3.62 13.52 19.89
C ASP A 41 4.08 14.79 19.21
N MET A 42 3.71 14.94 17.93
CA MET A 42 3.95 16.13 17.11
C MET A 42 2.84 17.19 17.28
N ASP A 43 2.07 17.11 18.37
CA ASP A 43 0.86 17.91 18.61
C ASP A 43 1.15 19.40 18.94
N TRP A 44 2.43 19.81 18.88
CA TRP A 44 2.87 21.18 19.17
C TRP A 44 2.60 22.18 18.03
N ILE A 45 2.42 21.71 16.79
CA ILE A 45 2.26 22.58 15.60
C ILE A 45 0.80 22.70 15.14
N PHE A 46 0.02 21.62 15.15
CA PHE A 46 -1.39 21.62 14.76
C PHE A 46 -2.11 20.40 15.35
N PRO A 47 -3.35 20.54 15.86
CA PRO A 47 -4.12 19.40 16.34
C PRO A 47 -4.34 18.39 15.21
N GLY A 48 -3.87 17.15 15.42
CA GLY A 48 -4.01 16.04 14.47
C GLY A 48 -2.84 15.83 13.50
N MET A 49 -1.71 16.54 13.68
CA MET A 49 -0.55 16.36 12.81
C MET A 49 0.06 14.94 12.89
N ASN A 50 -0.03 14.28 14.05
CA ASN A 50 0.39 12.88 14.22
C ASN A 50 -0.37 11.95 13.24
N THR A 51 -1.68 12.16 13.08
CA THR A 51 -2.50 11.38 12.14
C THR A 51 -2.11 11.59 10.68
N LEU A 52 -1.79 12.83 10.29
CA LEU A 52 -1.33 13.13 8.93
C LEU A 52 0.02 12.47 8.63
N VAL A 53 0.95 12.53 9.57
CA VAL A 53 2.27 11.87 9.44
C VAL A 53 2.11 10.35 9.38
N ALA A 54 1.27 9.76 10.24
CA ALA A 54 0.97 8.34 10.21
C ALA A 54 0.35 7.90 8.87
N LEU A 55 -0.59 8.69 8.32
CA LEU A 55 -1.18 8.45 7.00
C LEU A 55 -0.14 8.53 5.88
N LEU A 56 0.74 9.52 5.90
CA LEU A 56 1.81 9.67 4.91
C LEU A 56 2.73 8.44 4.89
N ILE A 57 3.19 8.01 6.07
CA ILE A 57 4.04 6.82 6.21
C ILE A 57 3.27 5.56 5.74
N ALA A 58 1.99 5.46 6.08
CA ALA A 58 1.14 4.35 5.63
C ALA A 58 1.01 4.31 4.11
N PHE A 59 0.79 5.45 3.43
CA PHE A 59 0.74 5.54 1.97
C PHE A 59 2.06 5.13 1.32
N THR A 60 3.20 5.60 1.86
CA THR A 60 4.51 5.19 1.36
C THR A 60 4.69 3.68 1.48
N LYS A 61 4.39 3.09 2.65
CA LYS A 61 4.48 1.64 2.85
C LYS A 61 3.57 0.87 1.87
N MET A 62 2.33 1.31 1.71
CA MET A 62 1.38 0.68 0.78
C MET A 62 1.87 0.72 -0.67
N ALA A 63 2.51 1.81 -1.10
CA ALA A 63 3.09 1.91 -2.43
C ALA A 63 4.22 0.88 -2.65
N PHE A 64 5.11 0.70 -1.67
CA PHE A 64 6.15 -0.35 -1.73
C PHE A 64 5.54 -1.75 -1.80
N VAL A 65 4.49 -2.04 -1.02
CA VAL A 65 3.78 -3.32 -1.11
C VAL A 65 3.21 -3.56 -2.51
N MET A 66 2.52 -2.58 -3.09
CA MET A 66 1.92 -2.70 -4.42
C MET A 66 2.98 -2.88 -5.53
N LEU A 67 4.04 -2.08 -5.51
CA LEU A 67 5.07 -2.14 -6.55
C LEU A 67 5.83 -3.47 -6.56
N PHE A 68 6.15 -4.02 -5.38
CA PHE A 68 7.04 -5.16 -5.25
C PHE A 68 6.34 -6.48 -4.91
N PHE A 69 5.46 -6.53 -3.91
CA PHE A 69 4.77 -7.78 -3.52
C PHE A 69 3.67 -8.18 -4.48
N MET A 70 2.91 -7.19 -4.98
CA MET A 70 1.88 -7.46 -5.99
C MET A 70 2.45 -7.57 -7.42
N HIS A 71 3.79 -7.54 -7.57
CA HIS A 71 4.49 -7.55 -8.87
C HIS A 71 3.92 -6.55 -9.90
N VAL A 72 3.31 -5.45 -9.45
CA VAL A 72 2.66 -4.47 -10.35
C VAL A 72 3.69 -3.86 -11.30
N LYS A 73 4.95 -3.71 -10.86
CA LYS A 73 6.04 -3.19 -11.70
C LYS A 73 6.36 -4.07 -12.92
N TRP A 74 6.18 -5.39 -12.82
CA TRP A 74 6.44 -6.35 -13.91
C TRP A 74 5.16 -6.80 -14.61
N SER A 75 4.01 -6.32 -14.12
CA SER A 75 2.71 -6.71 -14.62
C SER A 75 2.38 -5.98 -15.94
N PRO A 76 1.52 -6.57 -16.79
CA PRO A 76 0.96 -5.92 -17.96
C PRO A 76 0.37 -4.53 -17.69
N ARG A 77 0.42 -3.64 -18.69
CA ARG A 77 -0.10 -2.25 -18.60
C ARG A 77 -1.57 -2.16 -18.17
N LEU A 78 -2.36 -3.22 -18.40
CA LEU A 78 -3.75 -3.30 -17.98
C LEU A 78 -3.92 -3.24 -16.45
N ILE A 79 -3.03 -3.89 -15.70
CA ILE A 79 -3.04 -3.90 -14.23
C ILE A 79 -2.66 -2.53 -13.69
N TRP A 80 -1.71 -1.86 -14.36
CA TRP A 80 -1.31 -0.49 -14.00
C TRP A 80 -2.44 0.52 -14.21
N LEU A 81 -3.18 0.39 -15.32
CA LEU A 81 -4.34 1.24 -15.60
C LEU A 81 -5.47 1.03 -14.57
N SER A 82 -5.73 -0.22 -14.18
CA SER A 82 -6.71 -0.54 -13.13
C SER A 82 -6.31 0.04 -11.77
N ALA A 83 -5.04 -0.07 -11.39
CA ALA A 83 -4.54 0.49 -10.14
C ALA A 83 -4.66 2.02 -10.10
N VAL A 84 -4.28 2.72 -11.17
CA VAL A 84 -4.46 4.19 -11.24
C VAL A 84 -5.95 4.55 -11.28
N GLY A 85 -6.77 3.78 -12.00
CA GLY A 85 -8.21 3.99 -12.10
C GLY A 85 -8.93 3.87 -10.75
N SER A 86 -8.55 2.91 -9.91
CA SER A 86 -9.13 2.77 -8.57
C SER A 86 -8.73 3.89 -7.62
N PHE A 87 -7.48 4.36 -7.68
CA PHE A 87 -7.05 5.55 -6.93
C PHE A 87 -7.74 6.83 -7.40
N PHE A 88 -7.89 7.00 -8.70
CA PHE A 88 -8.62 8.12 -9.28
C PHE A 88 -10.10 8.11 -8.85
N TRP A 89 -10.74 6.95 -8.90
CA TRP A 89 -12.11 6.77 -8.42
C TRP A 89 -12.25 7.06 -6.92
N LEU A 90 -11.33 6.55 -6.10
CA LEU A 90 -11.30 6.81 -4.65
C LEU A 90 -11.14 8.30 -4.36
N ALA A 91 -10.27 9.00 -5.08
CA ALA A 91 -10.06 10.44 -4.90
C ALA A 91 -11.33 11.25 -5.20
N ILE A 92 -12.10 10.87 -6.22
CA ILE A 92 -13.39 11.49 -6.54
C ILE A 92 -14.37 11.29 -5.39
N MET A 93 -14.57 10.04 -4.95
CA MET A 93 -15.49 9.72 -3.86
C MET A 93 -15.13 10.46 -2.56
N PHE A 94 -13.84 10.46 -2.20
CA PHE A 94 -13.34 11.17 -1.02
C PHE A 94 -13.60 12.67 -1.10
N SER A 95 -13.38 13.27 -2.28
CA SER A 95 -13.66 14.70 -2.51
C SER A 95 -15.14 15.03 -2.35
N TYR A 96 -16.05 14.18 -2.85
CA TYR A 96 -17.49 14.35 -2.66
C TYR A 96 -17.90 14.18 -1.20
N THR A 97 -17.35 13.19 -0.50
CA THR A 97 -17.59 13.00 0.92
C THR A 97 -17.17 14.24 1.73
N MET A 98 -15.97 14.77 1.51
CA MET A 98 -15.52 15.99 2.18
C MET A 98 -16.43 17.19 1.89
N GLN A 99 -16.86 17.36 0.63
CA GLN A 99 -17.80 18.42 0.25
C GLN A 99 -19.14 18.27 0.98
N ASP A 100 -19.66 17.06 1.12
CA ASP A 100 -20.87 16.81 1.91
C ASP A 100 -20.68 17.20 3.38
N TYR A 101 -19.59 16.75 4.03
CA TYR A 101 -19.27 17.12 5.40
C TYR A 101 -19.12 18.64 5.61
N LEU A 102 -18.47 19.34 4.67
CA LEU A 102 -18.26 20.79 4.74
C LEU A 102 -19.55 21.56 4.47
N THR A 103 -20.43 21.04 3.60
CA THR A 103 -21.71 21.67 3.24
C THR A 103 -22.80 21.40 4.28
N ARG A 104 -22.62 20.38 5.14
CA ARG A 104 -23.42 20.18 6.36
C ARG A 104 -23.09 21.27 7.38
N GLY A 105 -23.54 22.48 7.05
CA GLY A 105 -23.53 23.64 7.91
C GLY A 105 -24.25 23.32 9.22
N SER A 106 -23.72 23.91 10.30
CA SER A 106 -24.24 23.83 11.67
C SER A 106 -25.76 23.78 11.67
N GLY A 107 -26.33 22.62 12.01
CA GLY A 107 -27.73 22.50 12.33
C GLY A 107 -27.99 23.31 13.59
N THR A 108 -28.36 24.58 13.42
CA THR A 108 -28.94 25.39 14.46
C THR A 108 -30.32 24.80 14.78
N PHE A 109 -30.34 23.71 15.54
CA PHE A 109 -31.51 23.29 16.30
C PHE A 109 -31.52 24.12 17.58
N GLY A 110 -31.77 25.42 17.42
CA GLY A 110 -31.82 26.40 18.50
C GLY A 110 -33.08 27.23 18.37
N ASN A 111 -34.07 26.87 19.20
CA ASN A 111 -35.43 27.40 19.39
C ASN A 111 -36.51 26.76 18.51
#